data_AF-A0A7S3VH43-F1
#
_entry.id   AF-A0A7S3VH43-F1
#
_cell.length_a   1.000
_cell.length_b   1.000
_cell.length_c   1.000
_cell.angle_alpha   90.00
_cell.angle_beta   90.00
_cell.angle_gamma   90.00
#
_symmetry.space_group_name_H-M   'P 1'
#
loop_
_entity.id
_entity.type
_entity.pdbx_description
1 polymer ?
#
loop_
_entity_poly.entity_id
_entity_poly.type
_entity_poly.pdbx_seq_one_letter_code
_entity_poly.pdbx_strand_id
1 'polypeptide(L)'
;MSQSPRAQRGRGQRTRQLPLSALQPKTSPEEDPEAAIQFLMTPQIRPHAAKMALSAEWLESLQQSHPPGPALDAVVQKHEAEVGVIKKALGRYEGIIRQLTQDPDMARRYLAWF
;
A
#
# COMPACT_ATOMS: atom_id res chain seq x y z
N MET A 1 -15.33 -32.94 43.81
CA MET A 1 -14.65 -33.13 42.52
C MET A 1 -15.48 -32.41 41.45
N SER A 2 -15.15 -31.17 41.12
CA SER A 2 -15.86 -30.38 40.11
C SER A 2 -14.92 -30.12 38.94
N GLN A 3 -15.25 -30.66 37.76
CA GLN A 3 -14.51 -30.41 36.52
C GLN A 3 -15.15 -29.21 35.81
N SER A 4 -14.36 -28.17 35.56
CA SER A 4 -14.73 -27.06 34.69
C SER A 4 -14.57 -27.47 33.21
N PRO A 5 -15.56 -27.25 32.33
CA PRO A 5 -15.33 -27.41 30.90
C PRO A 5 -14.55 -26.23 30.34
N ARG A 6 -13.38 -26.55 29.76
CA ARG A 6 -12.59 -25.66 28.89
C ARG A 6 -13.46 -25.16 27.74
N ALA A 7 -13.75 -23.86 27.72
CA ALA A 7 -14.28 -23.20 26.54
C ALA A 7 -13.21 -23.20 25.43
N GLN A 8 -13.58 -23.77 24.30
CA GLN A 8 -12.77 -23.98 23.11
C GLN A 8 -12.44 -22.64 22.44
N ARG A 9 -11.18 -22.48 22.07
CA ARG A 9 -10.68 -21.38 21.24
C ARG A 9 -11.38 -21.42 19.87
N GLY A 10 -12.12 -20.36 19.56
CA GLY A 10 -12.74 -20.16 18.25
C GLY A 10 -11.71 -20.18 17.13
N ARG A 11 -11.96 -21.03 16.14
CA ARG A 11 -11.16 -21.23 14.92
C ARG A 11 -11.04 -19.91 14.15
N GLY A 12 -9.81 -19.54 13.81
CA GLY A 12 -9.53 -18.48 12.85
C GLY A 12 -10.20 -18.80 11.51
N GLN A 13 -11.15 -17.97 11.11
CA GLN A 13 -11.62 -17.95 9.73
C GLN A 13 -10.45 -17.51 8.84
N ARG A 14 -9.85 -18.46 8.13
CA ARG A 14 -8.99 -18.15 6.97
C ARG A 14 -9.90 -17.56 5.91
N THR A 15 -10.00 -16.23 5.88
CA THR A 15 -10.53 -15.48 4.76
C THR A 15 -9.79 -15.96 3.51
N ARG A 16 -10.53 -16.58 2.57
CA ARG A 16 -9.99 -16.95 1.26
C ARG A 16 -9.49 -15.67 0.59
N GLN A 17 -8.19 -15.41 0.66
CA GLN A 17 -7.58 -14.33 -0.11
C GLN A 17 -7.80 -14.65 -1.59
N LEU A 18 -8.57 -13.81 -2.28
CA LEU A 18 -8.71 -13.88 -3.72
C LEU A 18 -7.32 -13.66 -4.36
N PRO A 19 -6.97 -14.39 -5.43
CA PRO A 19 -5.72 -14.16 -6.14
C PRO A 19 -5.68 -12.73 -6.67
N LEU A 20 -4.54 -12.05 -6.53
CA LEU A 20 -4.36 -10.64 -6.91
C LEU A 20 -4.72 -10.37 -8.38
N SER A 21 -4.55 -11.37 -9.26
CA SER A 21 -4.95 -11.31 -10.67
C SER A 21 -6.46 -11.22 -10.88
N ALA A 22 -7.28 -11.70 -9.94
CA ALA A 22 -8.74 -11.54 -10.00
C ALA A 22 -9.20 -10.13 -9.62
N LEU A 23 -8.33 -9.34 -8.96
CA LEU A 23 -8.62 -7.99 -8.52
C LEU A 23 -8.13 -6.94 -9.53
N GLN A 24 -7.29 -7.30 -10.49
CA GLN A 24 -6.78 -6.36 -11.49
C GLN A 24 -7.91 -5.87 -12.41
N PRO A 25 -8.01 -4.54 -12.64
CA PRO A 25 -8.89 -3.96 -13.65
C PRO A 25 -8.57 -4.55 -15.04
N LYS A 26 -9.62 -4.92 -15.78
CA LYS A 26 -9.52 -5.46 -17.14
C LYS A 26 -9.19 -4.39 -18.17
N THR A 27 -9.56 -3.14 -17.87
CA THR A 27 -9.34 -1.95 -18.69
C THR A 27 -8.04 -1.25 -18.28
N SER A 28 -7.52 -0.41 -19.17
CA SER A 28 -6.38 0.43 -18.82
C SER A 28 -6.77 1.48 -17.78
N PRO A 29 -5.82 1.99 -16.97
CA PRO A 29 -6.10 3.01 -15.96
C PRO A 29 -6.59 4.34 -16.57
N GLU A 30 -6.28 4.59 -17.84
CA GLU A 30 -6.68 5.79 -18.57
C GLU A 30 -8.15 5.69 -19.05
N GLU A 31 -8.58 4.49 -19.45
CA GLU A 31 -9.96 4.21 -19.87
C GLU A 31 -10.93 4.17 -18.69
N ASP A 32 -10.49 3.64 -17.55
CA ASP A 32 -11.30 3.56 -16.33
C ASP A 32 -10.49 3.93 -15.08
N PRO A 33 -10.34 5.25 -14.82
CA PRO A 33 -9.63 5.73 -13.65
C PRO A 33 -10.30 5.28 -12.33
N GLU A 34 -11.63 5.15 -12.30
CA GLU A 34 -12.36 4.80 -11.08
C GLU A 34 -12.11 3.34 -10.68
N ALA A 35 -12.15 2.41 -11.63
CA ALA A 35 -11.80 1.01 -11.36
C ALA A 35 -10.33 0.87 -10.93
N ALA A 36 -9.43 1.66 -11.52
CA ALA A 36 -8.03 1.69 -11.11
C ALA A 36 -7.85 2.20 -9.68
N ILE A 37 -8.58 3.25 -9.26
CA ILE A 37 -8.56 3.73 -7.87
C ILE A 37 -9.12 2.68 -6.92
N GLN A 38 -10.24 2.04 -7.24
CA GLN A 38 -10.81 0.98 -6.41
C GLN A 38 -9.83 -0.19 -6.21
N PHE A 39 -9.13 -0.58 -7.28
CA PHE A 39 -8.06 -1.58 -7.19
C PHE A 39 -6.94 -1.13 -6.27
N LEU A 40 -6.43 0.11 -6.44
CA LEU A 40 -5.37 0.67 -5.58
C LEU A 40 -5.78 0.78 -4.12
N MET A 41 -7.06 1.02 -3.84
CA MET A 41 -7.61 1.12 -2.48
C MET A 41 -7.89 -0.23 -1.83
N THR A 42 -7.74 -1.35 -2.55
CA THR A 42 -7.89 -2.69 -1.98
C THR A 42 -6.88 -2.89 -0.85
N PRO A 43 -7.27 -3.50 0.30
CA PRO A 43 -6.39 -3.61 1.48
C PRO A 43 -5.01 -4.21 1.22
N GLN A 44 -4.90 -5.11 0.24
CA GLN A 44 -3.64 -5.77 -0.12
C GLN A 44 -2.73 -4.92 -1.02
N ILE A 45 -3.29 -3.92 -1.70
CA ILE A 45 -2.57 -3.05 -2.65
C ILE A 45 -2.28 -1.69 -2.03
N ARG A 46 -3.21 -1.17 -1.24
CA ARG A 46 -3.15 0.17 -0.63
C ARG A 46 -1.82 0.48 0.07
N PRO A 47 -1.21 -0.41 0.87
CA PRO A 47 0.08 -0.13 1.51
C PRO A 47 1.22 0.07 0.49
N HIS A 48 1.18 -0.64 -0.63
CA HIS A 48 2.17 -0.53 -1.70
C HIS A 48 1.96 0.76 -2.51
N ALA A 49 0.71 1.08 -2.83
CA ALA A 49 0.36 2.34 -3.48
C ALA A 49 0.79 3.53 -2.62
N ALA A 50 0.50 3.52 -1.32
CA ALA A 50 0.92 4.57 -0.38
C ALA A 50 2.44 4.69 -0.27
N LYS A 51 3.16 3.55 -0.15
CA LYS A 51 4.63 3.54 -0.11
C LYS A 51 5.24 4.14 -1.38
N MET A 52 4.67 3.85 -2.54
CA MET A 52 5.12 4.44 -3.80
C MET A 52 4.82 5.94 -3.88
N ALA A 53 3.62 6.34 -3.43
CA ALA A 53 3.15 7.72 -3.51
C ALA A 53 3.92 8.67 -2.58
N LEU A 54 4.25 8.22 -1.38
CA LEU A 54 4.93 9.00 -0.33
C LEU A 54 6.43 8.69 -0.24
N SER A 55 6.99 8.05 -1.27
CA SER A 55 8.39 7.59 -1.23
C SER A 55 9.37 8.74 -1.07
N ALA A 56 9.13 9.87 -1.74
CA ALA A 56 10.05 11.00 -1.74
C ALA A 56 10.01 11.73 -0.39
N GLU A 57 8.81 12.00 0.10
CA GLU A 57 8.55 12.66 1.38
C GLU A 57 9.09 11.83 2.56
N TRP A 58 8.94 10.51 2.50
CA TRP A 58 9.51 9.62 3.49
C TRP A 58 11.05 9.66 3.49
N LEU A 59 11.69 9.64 2.31
CA LEU A 59 13.14 9.73 2.20
C LEU A 59 13.67 11.07 2.71
N GLU A 60 13.01 12.17 2.35
CA GLU A 60 13.35 13.50 2.85
C GLU A 60 13.24 13.57 4.37
N SER A 61 12.12 13.10 4.93
CA SER A 61 11.91 13.05 6.39
C SER A 61 12.99 12.21 7.10
N LEU A 62 13.40 11.10 6.49
CA LEU A 62 14.44 10.22 7.02
C LEU A 62 15.80 10.93 7.08
N GLN A 63 16.17 11.62 5.99
CA GLN A 63 17.41 12.40 5.88
C GLN A 63 17.44 13.61 6.82
N GLN A 64 16.29 14.25 7.05
CA GLN A 64 16.18 15.37 7.98
C GLN A 64 16.28 14.93 9.45
N SER A 65 15.80 13.72 9.76
CA SER A 65 15.70 13.23 11.14
C SER A 65 16.94 12.48 11.63
N HIS A 66 17.83 12.06 10.72
CA HIS A 66 19.00 11.24 11.05
C HIS A 66 20.29 11.81 10.47
N PRO A 67 21.41 11.72 11.21
CA PRO A 67 22.70 12.10 10.64
C PRO A 67 23.08 11.15 9.49
N PRO A 68 23.82 11.65 8.47
CA PRO A 68 24.32 10.82 7.40
C PRO A 68 25.28 9.75 7.93
N GLY A 69 25.19 8.54 7.38
CA GLY A 69 26.08 7.44 7.73
C GLY A 69 25.58 6.07 7.26
N PRO A 70 26.37 5.00 7.47
CA PRO A 70 26.11 3.69 6.88
C PRO A 70 24.75 3.08 7.25
N ALA A 71 24.23 3.39 8.44
CA ALA A 71 22.91 2.93 8.88
C ALA A 71 21.78 3.60 8.08
N LEU A 72 21.90 4.91 7.82
CA LEU A 72 20.94 5.65 6.99
C LEU A 72 20.98 5.13 5.55
N ASP A 73 22.18 4.95 5.00
CA ASP A 73 22.39 4.46 3.64
C ASP A 73 21.75 3.08 3.43
N ALA A 74 21.92 2.16 4.38
CA ALA A 74 21.31 0.83 4.32
C ALA A 74 19.77 0.88 4.33
N VAL A 75 19.17 1.80 5.10
CA VAL A 75 17.73 2.00 5.15
C VAL A 75 17.20 2.61 3.85
N VAL A 76 17.90 3.60 3.30
CA VAL A 76 17.57 4.22 2.02
C VAL A 76 17.62 3.19 0.89
N GLN A 77 18.71 2.42 0.78
CA GLN A 77 18.86 1.39 -0.25
C GLN A 77 17.77 0.32 -0.15
N LYS A 78 17.42 -0.12 1.07
CA LYS A 78 16.33 -1.07 1.27
C LYS A 78 15.00 -0.50 0.80
N HIS A 79 14.68 0.75 1.16
CA HIS A 79 13.45 1.40 0.73
C HIS A 79 13.38 1.56 -0.79
N GLU A 80 14.46 2.02 -1.43
CA GLU A 80 14.55 2.15 -2.88
C GLU A 80 14.37 0.81 -3.60
N ALA A 81 14.95 -0.27 -3.07
CA ALA A 81 14.76 -1.62 -3.61
C ALA A 81 13.29 -2.07 -3.52
N GLU A 82 12.63 -1.84 -2.38
CA GLU A 82 11.22 -2.17 -2.19
C GLU A 82 10.32 -1.35 -3.13
N VAL A 83 10.56 -0.04 -3.25
CA VAL A 83 9.83 0.83 -4.19
C VAL A 83 10.09 0.40 -5.63
N GLY A 84 11.31 0.00 -5.98
CA GLY A 84 11.63 -0.52 -7.31
C GLY A 84 10.83 -1.77 -7.67
N VAL A 85 10.60 -2.68 -6.73
CA VAL A 85 9.73 -3.85 -6.94
C VAL A 85 8.27 -3.42 -7.11
N ILE A 86 7.79 -2.51 -6.27
CA ILE A 86 6.41 -2.00 -6.35
C ILE A 86 6.18 -1.28 -7.68
N LYS A 87 7.12 -0.45 -8.14
CA LYS A 87 7.05 0.25 -9.43
C LYS A 87 6.96 -0.72 -10.61
N LYS A 88 7.66 -1.85 -10.57
CA LYS A 88 7.52 -2.89 -11.61
C LYS A 88 6.10 -3.49 -11.65
N ALA A 89 5.45 -3.62 -10.50
CA ALA A 89 4.11 -4.21 -10.39
C ALA A 89 2.98 -3.19 -10.65
N LEU A 90 3.14 -1.95 -10.19
CA LEU A 90 2.10 -0.91 -10.20
C LEU A 90 2.41 0.28 -11.11
N GLY A 91 3.51 0.24 -11.88
CA GLY A 91 3.98 1.38 -12.69
C GLY A 91 2.94 1.91 -13.68
N ARG A 92 2.09 1.04 -14.24
CA ARG A 92 0.96 1.47 -15.10
C ARG A 92 -0.04 2.40 -14.39
N TYR A 93 -0.08 2.38 -13.05
CA TYR A 93 -0.96 3.20 -12.23
C TYR A 93 -0.27 4.44 -11.64
N GLU A 94 1.00 4.70 -11.97
CA GLU A 94 1.79 5.78 -11.35
C GLU A 94 1.13 7.15 -11.50
N GLY A 95 0.53 7.44 -12.67
CA GLY A 95 -0.21 8.68 -12.90
C GLY A 95 -1.38 8.87 -11.93
N ILE A 96 -2.18 7.82 -11.71
CA ILE A 96 -3.31 7.84 -10.77
C ILE A 96 -2.82 7.93 -9.32
N ILE A 97 -1.78 7.17 -8.97
CA ILE A 97 -1.19 7.19 -7.62
C ILE A 97 -0.70 8.61 -7.28
N ARG A 98 -0.07 9.29 -8.24
CA ARG A 98 0.36 10.68 -8.09
C ARG A 98 -0.82 11.65 -7.99
N GLN A 99 -1.88 11.45 -8.77
CA GLN A 99 -3.09 12.27 -8.67
C GLN A 99 -3.75 12.14 -7.28
N LEU A 100 -3.82 10.93 -6.72
CA LEU A 100 -4.40 10.69 -5.40
C LEU A 100 -3.70 11.44 -4.25
N THR A 101 -2.40 11.77 -4.39
CA THR A 101 -1.67 12.55 -3.37
C THR A 101 -1.63 14.04 -3.64
N GLN A 102 -1.81 14.46 -4.90
CA GLN A 102 -1.75 15.86 -5.31
C GLN A 102 -3.12 16.53 -5.35
N ASP A 103 -4.19 15.76 -5.52
CA ASP A 103 -5.56 16.26 -5.54
C ASP A 103 -6.22 16.09 -4.15
N PRO A 104 -6.44 17.19 -3.41
CA PRO A 104 -7.03 17.13 -2.08
C PRO A 104 -8.48 16.63 -2.08
N ASP A 105 -9.23 16.79 -3.17
CA ASP A 105 -10.61 16.31 -3.26
C ASP A 105 -10.65 14.81 -3.58
N MET A 106 -9.74 14.30 -4.41
CA MET A 106 -9.57 12.85 -4.56
C MET A 106 -9.05 12.20 -3.27
N ALA A 107 -8.10 12.84 -2.59
CA ALA A 107 -7.61 12.38 -1.29
C ALA A 107 -8.76 12.33 -0.27
N ARG A 108 -9.61 13.35 -0.19
CA ARG A 108 -10.81 13.31 0.68
C ARG A 108 -11.79 12.21 0.27
N ARG A 109 -11.99 11.98 -1.02
CA ARG A 109 -12.97 10.99 -1.48
C ARG A 109 -12.53 9.54 -1.22
N TYR A 110 -11.23 9.26 -1.33
CA TYR A 110 -10.71 7.89 -1.31
C TYR A 110 -9.75 7.58 -0.15
N LEU A 111 -9.15 8.61 0.46
CA LEU A 111 -8.18 8.51 1.55
C LEU A 111 -8.67 9.07 2.89
N ALA A 112 -9.92 9.52 3.03
CA ALA A 112 -10.50 10.14 4.25
C ALA A 112 -10.67 9.22 5.47
N TRP A 113 -9.63 8.47 5.81
CA TRP A 113 -9.46 7.75 7.07
C TRP A 113 -8.07 8.04 7.65
N PHE A 114 -7.68 9.32 7.68
CA PHE A 114 -6.65 9.85 8.55
C PHE A 114 -7.25 10.97 9.41
#